data_AF-A0AAD1HSW0-F1
#
_entry.id   AF-A0AAD1HSW0-F1
#
_cell.length_a   1.000
_cell.length_b   1.000
_cell.length_c   1.000
_cell.angle_alpha   90.00
_cell.angle_beta   90.00
_cell.angle_gamma   90.00
#
_symmetry.space_group_name_H-M   'P 1'
#
loop_
_entity.id
_entity.type
_entity.pdbx_description
1 polymer ?
#
loop_
_entity_poly.entity_id
_entity_poly.type
_entity_poly.pdbx_seq_one_letter_code
_entity_poly.pdbx_strand_id
1 'polypeptide(L)'
;MADADKPDAAVPRTNFIDGFLRSPFSGIAPWIVMAIMSGPGRLGQAAAAALALTLIVMWAGSRRGIKVHSLEVFGAVVFAGFVALGIFGSPALVNWLELWAGEITNGLLAAYALATLAIRKPFTIAYARDTVDPEHWDSPLFIRVNYTLSAVWAGAFVINTAVGTFGDAVLHDGDNFWTGWIIQLAITLIAVAITEFYPDYARAKYLAASGESAEVPPSFGKLLDWLPGFVIGIGIAGWVSGALAAAVGIALIVVGILAGVLMRKLFPEEKEETT
;
A
#
# COMPACT_ATOMS: atom_id res chain seq x y z
N MET A 1 -3.38 48.67 29.22
CA MET A 1 -2.78 48.83 27.89
C MET A 1 -1.45 48.09 27.88
N ALA A 2 -1.17 47.09 27.06
CA ALA A 2 -1.97 46.19 26.24
C ALA A 2 -1.12 44.92 26.08
N ASP A 3 -1.81 43.79 26.18
CA ASP A 3 -1.41 42.39 25.95
C ASP A 3 -0.35 42.18 24.86
N ALA A 4 0.76 41.54 25.21
CA ALA A 4 1.78 41.08 24.26
C ALA A 4 2.47 39.83 24.79
N ASP A 5 1.72 38.74 24.97
CA ASP A 5 2.28 37.38 24.97
C ASP A 5 1.17 36.35 24.68
N LYS A 6 0.83 36.17 23.40
CA LYS A 6 0.13 34.97 22.95
C LYS A 6 1.17 34.04 22.36
N PRO A 7 1.52 32.92 23.02
CA PRO A 7 2.38 31.93 22.39
C PRO A 7 1.65 31.40 21.16
N ASP A 8 2.38 31.35 20.04
CA ASP A 8 1.97 30.70 18.80
C ASP A 8 1.22 29.40 19.13
N ALA A 9 0.08 29.20 18.47
CA ALA A 9 -0.67 27.96 18.53
C ALA A 9 0.24 26.82 18.06
N ALA A 10 0.96 26.22 19.01
CA ALA A 10 1.87 25.13 18.77
C ALA A 10 1.07 23.97 18.20
N VAL A 11 1.17 23.78 16.87
CA VAL A 11 0.75 22.54 16.21
C VAL A 11 1.41 21.42 17.02
N PRO A 12 0.65 20.55 17.71
CA PRO A 12 1.25 19.48 18.49
C PRO A 12 2.12 18.67 17.53
N ARG A 13 3.42 18.57 17.80
CA ARG A 13 4.27 17.66 17.04
C ARG A 13 3.70 16.27 17.26
N THR A 14 3.00 15.74 16.26
CA THR A 14 2.54 14.37 16.27
C THR A 14 3.79 13.51 16.38
N ASN A 15 3.90 12.71 17.45
CA ASN A 15 5.02 11.80 17.55
C ASN A 15 4.98 10.87 16.33
N PHE A 16 6.13 10.44 15.82
CA PHE A 16 6.22 9.57 14.64
C PHE A 16 5.25 8.37 14.72
N ILE A 17 5.07 7.81 15.91
CA ILE A 17 4.15 6.70 16.19
C ILE A 17 2.69 7.12 15.97
N ASP A 18 2.27 8.33 16.37
CA ASP A 18 0.92 8.83 16.11
C ASP A 18 0.68 9.04 14.62
N GLY A 19 1.70 9.54 13.90
CA GLY A 19 1.66 9.68 12.44
C GLY A 19 1.49 8.33 11.75
N PHE A 20 2.31 7.34 12.12
CA PHE A 20 2.21 5.98 11.59
C PHE A 20 0.84 5.35 11.88
N LEU A 21 0.37 5.41 13.12
CA LEU A 21 -0.90 4.78 13.53
C LEU A 21 -2.13 5.40 12.84
N ARG A 22 -2.10 6.71 12.55
CA ARG A 22 -3.17 7.40 11.80
C ARG A 22 -3.09 7.20 10.29
N SER A 23 -1.95 6.71 9.79
CA SER A 23 -1.74 6.53 8.36
C SER A 23 -2.28 5.18 7.87
N PRO A 24 -2.67 5.06 6.59
CA PRO A 24 -3.01 3.77 5.98
C PRO A 24 -1.90 2.70 6.10
N PHE A 25 -0.64 3.11 6.33
CA PHE A 25 0.48 2.19 6.52
C PHE A 25 0.32 1.29 7.75
N SER A 26 -0.38 1.73 8.79
CA SER A 26 -0.63 0.90 9.99
C SER A 26 -1.45 -0.35 9.66
N GLY A 27 -2.42 -0.24 8.75
CA GLY A 27 -3.26 -1.34 8.28
C GLY A 27 -2.57 -2.25 7.26
N ILE A 28 -1.60 -1.73 6.49
CA ILE A 28 -0.91 -2.48 5.43
C ILE A 28 0.36 -3.17 5.93
N ALA A 29 1.05 -2.62 6.94
CA ALA A 29 2.33 -3.12 7.44
C ALA A 29 2.30 -4.61 7.88
N PRO A 30 1.28 -5.12 8.60
CA PRO A 30 1.19 -6.55 8.91
C PRO A 30 1.17 -7.47 7.69
N TRP A 31 0.53 -7.04 6.60
CA TRP A 31 0.48 -7.81 5.36
C TRP A 31 1.85 -7.86 4.68
N ILE A 32 2.59 -6.76 4.72
CA ILE A 32 3.98 -6.70 4.22
C ILE A 32 4.87 -7.65 5.04
N VAL A 33 4.74 -7.64 6.37
CA VAL A 33 5.49 -8.56 7.24
C VAL A 33 5.18 -10.01 6.88
N MET A 34 3.91 -10.35 6.68
CA MET A 34 3.53 -11.69 6.24
C MET A 34 4.15 -12.04 4.88
N ALA A 35 4.05 -11.16 3.89
CA ALA A 35 4.58 -11.39 2.55
C ALA A 35 6.11 -11.64 2.56
N ILE A 36 6.88 -10.85 3.32
CA ILE A 36 8.34 -10.97 3.39
C ILE A 36 8.77 -12.22 4.19
N MET A 37 8.02 -12.55 5.25
CA MET A 37 8.37 -13.68 6.12
C MET A 37 7.86 -15.02 5.59
N SER A 38 6.87 -15.01 4.70
CA SER A 38 6.33 -16.22 4.10
C SER A 38 7.40 -16.96 3.28
N GLY A 39 7.31 -18.27 3.29
CA GLY A 39 8.24 -19.17 2.61
C GLY A 39 8.11 -20.60 3.14
N PRO A 40 8.81 -21.56 2.52
CA PRO A 40 8.73 -22.97 2.90
C PRO A 40 9.05 -23.17 4.39
N GLY A 41 8.16 -23.83 5.12
CA GLY A 41 8.26 -24.08 6.56
C GLY A 41 8.02 -22.87 7.47
N ARG A 42 7.70 -21.68 6.93
CA ARG A 42 7.68 -20.41 7.68
C ARG A 42 6.30 -19.76 7.81
N LEU A 43 5.26 -20.33 7.20
CA LEU A 43 3.91 -19.77 7.21
C LEU A 43 3.41 -19.47 8.62
N GLY A 44 3.54 -20.41 9.56
CA GLY A 44 3.09 -20.22 10.94
C GLY A 44 3.80 -19.07 11.66
N GLN A 45 5.11 -18.92 11.42
CA GLN A 45 5.91 -17.82 11.99
C GLN A 45 5.54 -16.47 11.37
N ALA A 46 5.36 -16.44 10.05
CA ALA A 46 4.95 -15.25 9.32
C ALA A 46 3.56 -14.76 9.75
N ALA A 47 2.59 -15.68 9.83
CA ALA A 47 1.24 -15.37 10.29
C ALA A 47 1.21 -14.92 11.75
N ALA A 48 2.01 -15.55 12.63
CA ALA A 48 2.11 -15.14 14.03
C ALA A 48 2.74 -13.75 14.18
N ALA A 49 3.79 -13.44 13.42
CA ALA A 49 4.42 -12.12 13.42
C ALA A 49 3.46 -11.03 12.91
N ALA A 50 2.74 -11.31 11.82
CA ALA A 50 1.73 -10.40 11.27
C ALA A 50 0.56 -10.19 12.25
N LEU A 51 0.07 -11.25 12.90
CA LEU A 51 -0.95 -11.16 13.93
C LEU A 51 -0.47 -10.33 15.12
N ALA A 52 0.74 -10.61 15.63
CA ALA A 52 1.32 -9.86 16.73
C ALA A 52 1.45 -8.37 16.40
N LEU A 53 1.96 -8.03 15.22
CA LEU A 53 2.07 -6.64 14.78
C LEU A 53 0.69 -5.98 14.67
N THR A 54 -0.30 -6.67 14.12
CA THR A 54 -1.68 -6.16 14.01
C THR A 54 -2.27 -5.87 15.38
N LEU A 55 -2.13 -6.80 16.34
CA LEU A 55 -2.61 -6.61 17.71
C LEU A 55 -1.89 -5.48 18.44
N ILE A 56 -0.58 -5.32 18.22
CA ILE A 56 0.20 -4.21 18.77
C ILE A 56 -0.29 -2.87 18.21
N VAL A 57 -0.51 -2.78 16.89
CA VAL A 57 -1.04 -1.58 16.22
C VAL A 57 -2.42 -1.23 16.75
N MET A 58 -3.34 -2.20 16.81
CA MET A 58 -4.70 -1.99 17.32
C MET A 58 -4.69 -1.56 18.80
N TRP A 59 -3.85 -2.19 19.62
CA TRP A 59 -3.70 -1.85 21.04
C TRP A 59 -3.12 -0.45 21.23
N ALA A 60 -2.04 -0.12 20.52
CA ALA A 60 -1.39 1.19 20.59
C ALA A 60 -2.33 2.30 20.08
N GLY A 61 -3.05 2.06 18.99
CA GLY A 61 -4.07 2.96 18.45
C GLY A 61 -5.20 3.21 19.46
N SER A 62 -5.75 2.15 20.04
CA SER A 62 -6.80 2.24 21.07
C SER A 62 -6.36 3.03 22.30
N ARG A 63 -5.10 2.86 22.74
CA ARG A 63 -4.51 3.60 23.87
C ARG A 63 -4.31 5.09 23.57
N ARG A 64 -4.24 5.46 22.30
CA ARG A 64 -4.05 6.82 21.80
C ARG A 64 -5.34 7.46 21.25
N GLY A 65 -6.48 6.78 21.39
CA GLY A 65 -7.78 7.24 20.89
C GLY A 65 -7.93 7.21 19.37
N ILE A 66 -7.05 6.48 18.67
CA ILE A 66 -7.13 6.27 17.22
C ILE A 66 -8.10 5.11 16.98
N LYS A 67 -9.00 5.27 16.00
CA LYS A 67 -10.03 4.28 15.72
C LYS A 67 -9.40 3.08 15.03
N VAL A 68 -9.79 1.88 15.47
CA VAL A 68 -9.46 0.65 14.75
C VAL A 68 -10.30 0.59 13.47
N HIS A 69 -9.64 0.43 12.33
CA HIS A 69 -10.30 0.35 11.04
C HIS A 69 -10.70 -1.09 10.67
N SER A 70 -11.64 -1.21 9.74
CA SER A 70 -12.17 -2.51 9.31
C SER A 70 -11.12 -3.41 8.65
N LEU A 71 -10.08 -2.83 8.03
CA LEU A 71 -8.99 -3.60 7.41
C LEU A 71 -8.07 -4.22 8.47
N GLU A 72 -7.83 -3.56 9.60
CA GLU A 72 -7.05 -4.10 10.71
C GLU A 72 -7.77 -5.30 11.35
N VAL A 73 -9.09 -5.16 11.58
CA VAL A 73 -9.91 -6.26 12.09
C VAL A 73 -9.92 -7.42 11.10
N PHE A 74 -10.08 -7.13 9.80
CA PHE A 74 -10.04 -8.15 8.76
C PHE A 74 -8.68 -8.88 8.75
N GLY A 75 -7.57 -8.14 8.77
CA GLY A 75 -6.23 -8.71 8.85
C GLY A 75 -6.03 -9.56 10.09
N ALA A 76 -6.43 -9.08 11.27
CA ALA A 76 -6.33 -9.83 12.52
C ALA A 76 -7.07 -11.19 12.44
N VAL A 77 -8.28 -11.21 11.86
CA VAL A 77 -9.05 -12.44 11.67
C VAL A 77 -8.35 -13.39 10.69
N VAL A 78 -7.85 -12.88 9.57
CA VAL A 78 -7.14 -13.69 8.56
C VAL A 78 -5.85 -14.28 9.16
N PHE A 79 -5.02 -13.47 9.82
CA PHE A 79 -3.78 -13.93 10.43
C PHE A 79 -4.03 -14.91 11.57
N ALA A 80 -5.04 -14.67 12.41
CA ALA A 80 -5.45 -15.63 13.44
C ALA A 80 -5.91 -16.96 12.83
N GLY A 81 -6.62 -16.91 11.70
CA GLY A 81 -6.98 -18.09 10.91
C GLY A 81 -5.74 -18.85 10.45
N PHE A 82 -4.78 -18.18 9.82
CA PHE A 82 -3.52 -18.82 9.39
C PHE A 82 -2.70 -19.39 10.55
N VAL A 83 -2.63 -18.70 11.69
CA VAL A 83 -1.97 -19.22 12.91
C VAL A 83 -2.69 -20.48 13.40
N ALA A 84 -4.02 -20.47 13.49
CA ALA A 84 -4.79 -21.63 13.92
C ALA A 84 -4.61 -22.81 12.96
N LEU A 85 -4.63 -22.57 11.64
CA LEU A 85 -4.37 -23.59 10.63
C LEU A 85 -2.94 -24.12 10.69
N GLY A 86 -1.95 -23.27 11.02
CA GLY A 86 -0.57 -23.69 11.22
C GLY A 86 -0.36 -24.56 12.46
N ILE A 87 -1.16 -24.34 13.52
CA ILE A 87 -1.07 -25.10 14.79
C ILE A 87 -1.87 -26.40 14.74
N PHE A 88 -3.11 -26.34 14.22
CA PHE A 88 -4.07 -27.44 14.28
C PHE A 88 -4.26 -28.16 12.94
N GLY A 89 -3.73 -27.62 11.84
CA GLY A 89 -3.84 -28.22 10.52
C GLY A 89 -2.99 -29.48 10.36
N SER A 90 -3.39 -30.34 9.43
CA SER A 90 -2.57 -31.48 9.04
C SER A 90 -1.31 -31.02 8.30
N PRO A 91 -0.20 -31.78 8.31
CA PRO A 91 1.00 -31.43 7.55
C PRO A 91 0.74 -31.19 6.06
N ALA A 92 -0.18 -31.96 5.47
CA ALA A 92 -0.58 -31.77 4.07
C ALA A 92 -1.29 -30.43 3.83
N LEU A 93 -2.14 -30.01 4.76
CA LEU A 93 -2.81 -28.70 4.69
C LEU A 93 -1.81 -27.56 4.85
N VAL A 94 -0.88 -27.66 5.81
CA VAL A 94 0.14 -26.64 6.05
C VAL A 94 1.03 -26.48 4.81
N ASN A 95 1.50 -27.60 4.22
CA ASN A 95 2.31 -27.55 3.00
C ASN A 95 1.53 -26.93 1.82
N TRP A 96 0.23 -27.21 1.71
CA TRP A 96 -0.61 -26.57 0.69
C TRP A 96 -0.75 -25.08 0.94
N LEU A 97 -0.99 -24.67 2.19
CA LEU A 97 -1.06 -23.24 2.55
C LEU A 97 0.28 -22.53 2.34
N GLU A 98 1.42 -23.19 2.56
CA GLU A 98 2.73 -22.59 2.29
C GLU A 98 2.93 -22.23 0.83
N LEU A 99 2.36 -23.03 -0.09
CA LEU A 99 2.37 -22.72 -1.51
C LEU A 99 1.37 -21.60 -1.85
N TRP A 100 0.14 -21.67 -1.33
CA TRP A 100 -0.97 -20.82 -1.77
C TRP A 100 -1.25 -19.60 -0.88
N ALA A 101 -0.48 -19.38 0.20
CA ALA A 101 -0.80 -18.34 1.18
C ALA A 101 -0.78 -16.93 0.59
N GLY A 102 0.10 -16.65 -0.37
CA GLY A 102 0.19 -15.33 -1.02
C GLY A 102 -1.06 -15.03 -1.84
N GLU A 103 -1.52 -16.03 -2.58
CA GLU A 103 -2.65 -16.02 -3.52
C GLU A 103 -3.95 -15.96 -2.74
N ILE A 104 -4.07 -16.77 -1.68
CA ILE A 104 -5.19 -16.72 -0.74
C ILE A 104 -5.25 -15.35 -0.09
N THR A 105 -4.12 -14.78 0.35
CA THR A 105 -4.07 -13.46 0.98
C THR A 105 -4.51 -12.35 0.03
N ASN A 106 -3.94 -12.30 -1.18
CA ASN A 106 -4.36 -11.36 -2.22
C ASN A 106 -5.83 -11.56 -2.59
N GLY A 107 -6.30 -12.81 -2.69
CA GLY A 107 -7.69 -13.15 -3.01
C GLY A 107 -8.66 -12.71 -1.91
N LEU A 108 -8.27 -12.87 -0.64
CA LEU A 108 -9.03 -12.41 0.52
C LEU A 108 -9.10 -10.87 0.56
N LEU A 109 -8.00 -10.17 0.28
CA LEU A 109 -7.98 -8.72 0.17
C LEU A 109 -8.81 -8.21 -1.01
N ALA A 110 -8.75 -8.88 -2.15
CA ALA A 110 -9.60 -8.59 -3.31
C ALA A 110 -11.08 -8.77 -2.96
N ALA A 111 -11.44 -9.90 -2.37
CA ALA A 111 -12.82 -10.20 -1.96
C ALA A 111 -13.32 -9.16 -0.94
N TYR A 112 -12.48 -8.79 0.03
CA TYR A 112 -12.78 -7.75 1.01
C TYR A 112 -13.03 -6.39 0.34
N ALA A 113 -12.10 -5.92 -0.50
CA ALA A 113 -12.23 -4.65 -1.19
C ALA A 113 -13.47 -4.61 -2.10
N LEU A 114 -13.71 -5.66 -2.88
CA LEU A 114 -14.90 -5.80 -3.73
C LEU A 114 -16.19 -5.85 -2.90
N ALA A 115 -16.20 -6.58 -1.77
CA ALA A 115 -17.34 -6.60 -0.88
C ALA A 115 -17.66 -5.21 -0.32
N THR A 116 -16.64 -4.44 0.07
CA THR A 116 -16.83 -3.07 0.57
C THR A 116 -17.42 -2.13 -0.49
N LEU A 117 -17.02 -2.30 -1.75
CA LEU A 117 -17.62 -1.59 -2.90
C LEU A 117 -19.06 -2.03 -3.14
N ALA A 118 -19.35 -3.33 -3.10
CA ALA A 118 -20.68 -3.89 -3.33
C ALA A 118 -21.70 -3.43 -2.28
N ILE A 119 -21.30 -3.36 -1.01
CA ILE A 119 -22.15 -2.82 0.08
C ILE A 119 -22.18 -1.29 0.13
N ARG A 120 -21.58 -0.60 -0.85
CA ARG A 120 -21.51 0.86 -0.97
C ARG A 120 -20.80 1.56 0.20
N LYS A 121 -19.89 0.86 0.87
CA LYS A 121 -19.06 1.39 1.97
C LYS A 121 -17.58 1.07 1.73
N PRO A 122 -16.95 1.67 0.71
CA PRO A 122 -15.55 1.40 0.38
C PRO A 122 -14.63 1.54 1.59
N PHE A 123 -13.71 0.59 1.77
CA PHE A 123 -12.85 0.54 2.95
C PHE A 123 -11.96 1.79 3.11
N THR A 124 -11.60 2.45 2.00
CA THR A 124 -10.77 3.66 2.02
C THR A 124 -11.46 4.84 2.70
N ILE A 125 -12.81 4.90 2.72
CA ILE A 125 -13.55 5.97 3.39
C ILE A 125 -13.22 6.02 4.88
N ALA A 126 -13.06 4.87 5.54
CA ALA A 126 -12.76 4.81 6.97
C ALA A 126 -11.42 5.49 7.28
N TYR A 127 -10.42 5.31 6.43
CA TYR A 127 -9.11 5.94 6.55
C TYR A 127 -9.16 7.42 6.17
N ALA A 128 -9.83 7.77 5.06
CA ALA A 128 -9.91 9.15 4.59
C ALA A 128 -10.63 10.08 5.59
N ARG A 129 -11.57 9.56 6.38
CA ARG A 129 -12.26 10.33 7.44
C ARG A 129 -11.36 10.73 8.61
N ASP A 130 -10.22 10.05 8.79
CA ASP A 130 -9.28 10.37 9.86
C ASP A 130 -8.33 11.52 9.49
N THR A 131 -8.24 11.86 8.20
CA THR A 131 -7.38 12.92 7.66
C THR A 131 -8.14 14.09 7.04
N VAL A 132 -9.43 13.92 6.75
CA VAL A 132 -10.29 14.94 6.12
C VAL A 132 -11.30 15.48 7.13
N ASP A 133 -11.54 16.78 7.10
CA ASP A 133 -12.50 17.44 8.00
C ASP A 133 -13.94 16.89 7.83
N PRO A 134 -14.71 16.75 8.93
CA PRO A 134 -16.07 16.22 8.89
C PRO A 134 -17.01 16.91 7.91
N GLU A 135 -16.81 18.21 7.67
CA GLU A 135 -17.62 19.01 6.74
C GLU A 135 -17.52 18.52 5.29
N HIS A 136 -16.44 17.82 4.93
CA HIS A 136 -16.19 17.32 3.58
C HIS A 136 -16.53 15.83 3.39
N TRP A 137 -16.90 15.10 4.46
CA TRP A 137 -17.13 13.66 4.42
C TRP A 137 -18.26 13.21 3.50
N ASP A 138 -19.26 14.07 3.29
CA ASP A 138 -20.41 13.79 2.42
C ASP A 138 -20.32 14.50 1.07
N SER A 139 -19.19 15.15 0.77
CA SER A 139 -19.00 15.82 -0.51
C SER A 139 -18.96 14.81 -1.67
N PRO A 140 -19.56 15.12 -2.83
CA PRO A 140 -19.52 14.22 -4.00
C PRO A 140 -18.10 13.90 -4.47
N LEU A 141 -17.16 14.84 -4.30
CA LEU A 141 -15.75 14.65 -4.61
C LEU A 141 -15.11 13.61 -3.69
N PHE A 142 -15.27 13.77 -2.37
CA PHE A 142 -14.73 12.83 -1.38
C PHE A 142 -15.23 11.40 -1.61
N ILE A 143 -16.54 11.23 -1.84
CA ILE A 143 -17.12 9.92 -2.13
C ILE A 143 -16.54 9.34 -3.42
N ARG A 144 -16.49 10.12 -4.52
CA ARG A 144 -15.98 9.65 -5.81
C ARG A 144 -14.52 9.23 -5.74
N VAL A 145 -13.68 10.01 -5.05
CA VAL A 145 -12.26 9.69 -4.88
C VAL A 145 -12.10 8.35 -4.17
N ASN A 146 -12.76 8.17 -3.03
CA ASN A 146 -12.66 6.94 -2.25
C ASN A 146 -13.20 5.70 -2.98
N TYR A 147 -14.29 5.83 -3.74
CA TYR A 147 -14.77 4.75 -4.59
C TYR A 147 -13.76 4.37 -5.67
N THR A 148 -13.13 5.35 -6.30
CA THR A 148 -12.12 5.12 -7.34
C THR A 148 -10.90 4.42 -6.74
N LEU A 149 -10.39 4.91 -5.61
CA LEU A 149 -9.23 4.33 -4.94
C LEU A 149 -9.51 2.90 -4.47
N SER A 150 -10.68 2.67 -3.85
CA SER A 150 -11.08 1.31 -3.47
C SER A 150 -11.19 0.36 -4.66
N ALA A 151 -11.65 0.84 -5.83
CA ALA A 151 -11.70 0.05 -7.06
C ALA A 151 -10.30 -0.24 -7.63
N VAL A 152 -9.38 0.72 -7.57
CA VAL A 152 -7.97 0.53 -7.96
C VAL A 152 -7.32 -0.54 -7.09
N TRP A 153 -7.48 -0.46 -5.77
CA TRP A 153 -6.98 -1.47 -4.84
C TRP A 153 -7.62 -2.85 -5.08
N ALA A 154 -8.94 -2.91 -5.26
CA ALA A 154 -9.62 -4.15 -5.61
C ALA A 154 -9.05 -4.78 -6.90
N GLY A 155 -8.86 -3.96 -7.94
CA GLY A 155 -8.25 -4.40 -9.19
C GLY A 155 -6.82 -4.90 -9.01
N ALA A 156 -5.99 -4.16 -8.26
CA ALA A 156 -4.62 -4.55 -7.95
C ALA A 156 -4.55 -5.91 -7.25
N PHE A 157 -5.38 -6.13 -6.23
CA PHE A 157 -5.43 -7.42 -5.52
C PHE A 157 -5.93 -8.57 -6.42
N VAL A 158 -6.92 -8.32 -7.29
CA VAL A 158 -7.39 -9.33 -8.26
C VAL A 158 -6.27 -9.72 -9.23
N ILE A 159 -5.54 -8.73 -9.77
CA ILE A 159 -4.45 -8.99 -10.71
C ILE A 159 -3.31 -9.72 -9.98
N ASN A 160 -2.93 -9.31 -8.77
CA ASN A 160 -1.92 -10.01 -7.99
C ASN A 160 -2.32 -11.47 -7.70
N THR A 161 -3.58 -11.71 -7.34
CA THR A 161 -4.11 -13.07 -7.13
C THR A 161 -3.97 -13.90 -8.41
N ALA A 162 -4.34 -13.34 -9.56
CA ALA A 162 -4.25 -14.04 -10.84
C ALA A 162 -2.81 -14.31 -11.27
N VAL A 163 -1.90 -13.36 -11.05
CA VAL A 163 -0.47 -13.49 -11.36
C VAL A 163 0.20 -14.53 -10.47
N GLY A 164 -0.05 -14.49 -9.15
CA GLY A 164 0.46 -15.50 -8.20
C GLY A 164 -0.06 -16.89 -8.54
N THR A 165 -1.38 -17.01 -8.74
CA THR A 165 -2.02 -18.28 -9.15
C THR A 165 -1.45 -18.81 -10.45
N PHE A 166 -1.14 -17.94 -11.42
CA PHE A 166 -0.49 -18.35 -12.67
C PHE A 166 0.95 -18.86 -12.41
N GLY A 167 1.72 -18.18 -11.56
CA GLY A 167 3.04 -18.65 -11.12
C GLY A 167 3.00 -20.05 -10.51
N ASP A 168 2.10 -20.27 -9.54
CA ASP A 168 1.98 -21.55 -8.86
C ASP A 168 1.43 -22.66 -9.75
N ALA A 169 0.31 -22.39 -10.43
CA ALA A 169 -0.43 -23.43 -11.16
C ALA A 169 0.21 -23.78 -12.49
N VAL A 170 0.87 -22.81 -13.16
CA VAL A 170 1.41 -22.99 -14.51
C VAL A 170 2.93 -23.15 -14.48
N LEU A 171 3.63 -22.26 -13.75
CA LEU A 171 5.10 -22.32 -13.67
C LEU A 171 5.59 -23.33 -12.61
N HIS A 172 4.71 -23.78 -11.71
CA HIS A 172 5.05 -24.68 -10.60
C HIS A 172 6.17 -24.12 -9.71
N ASP A 173 6.22 -22.79 -9.59
CA ASP A 173 7.25 -22.03 -8.90
C ASP A 173 6.63 -20.82 -8.19
N GLY A 174 6.24 -21.01 -6.93
CA GLY A 174 5.62 -19.93 -6.13
C GLY A 174 6.57 -18.86 -5.66
N ASP A 175 7.88 -19.13 -5.68
CA ASP A 175 8.91 -18.13 -5.39
C ASP A 175 9.53 -17.56 -6.67
N ASN A 176 8.81 -17.69 -7.79
CA ASN A 176 9.28 -17.19 -9.07
C ASN A 176 9.55 -15.68 -8.99
N PHE A 177 10.75 -15.29 -9.38
CA PHE A 177 11.19 -13.90 -9.31
C PHE A 177 10.20 -12.92 -9.95
N TRP A 178 9.58 -13.28 -11.08
CA TRP A 178 8.66 -12.37 -11.79
C TRP A 178 7.24 -12.42 -11.23
N THR A 179 6.62 -13.61 -11.16
CA THR A 179 5.22 -13.74 -10.76
C THR A 179 5.01 -13.70 -9.25
N GLY A 180 5.99 -14.13 -8.47
CA GLY A 180 5.98 -14.07 -7.01
C GLY A 180 6.34 -12.69 -6.46
N TRP A 181 7.24 -11.96 -7.14
CA TRP A 181 7.80 -10.71 -6.60
C TRP A 181 7.63 -9.51 -7.52
N ILE A 182 8.31 -9.46 -8.67
CA ILE A 182 8.43 -8.21 -9.45
C ILE A 182 7.07 -7.71 -9.93
N ILE A 183 6.23 -8.56 -10.51
CA ILE A 183 4.94 -8.13 -11.06
C ILE A 183 4.00 -7.72 -9.92
N GLN A 184 3.97 -8.46 -8.80
CA GLN A 184 3.13 -8.14 -7.65
C GLN A 184 3.50 -6.79 -7.01
N LEU A 185 4.81 -6.53 -6.86
CA LEU A 185 5.31 -5.26 -6.36
C LEU A 185 4.99 -4.12 -7.33
N ALA A 186 5.17 -4.31 -8.65
CA ALA A 186 4.85 -3.29 -9.65
C ALA A 186 3.37 -2.89 -9.61
N ILE A 187 2.45 -3.85 -9.56
CA ILE A 187 1.01 -3.60 -9.47
C ILE A 187 0.66 -2.84 -8.18
N THR A 188 1.27 -3.24 -7.06
CA THR A 188 1.06 -2.59 -5.77
C THR A 188 1.57 -1.15 -5.78
N LEU A 189 2.76 -0.91 -6.34
CA LEU A 189 3.34 0.43 -6.46
C LEU A 189 2.53 1.33 -7.40
N ILE A 190 1.95 0.78 -8.47
CA ILE A 190 1.00 1.50 -9.33
C ILE A 190 -0.24 1.92 -8.52
N ALA A 191 -0.81 1.04 -7.70
CA ALA A 191 -1.96 1.37 -6.85
C ALA A 191 -1.63 2.46 -5.83
N VAL A 192 -0.43 2.42 -5.24
CA VAL A 192 0.08 3.47 -4.34
C VAL A 192 0.26 4.79 -5.09
N ALA A 193 0.93 4.80 -6.25
CA ALA A 193 1.13 6.00 -7.04
C ALA A 193 -0.21 6.65 -7.47
N ILE A 194 -1.21 5.85 -7.83
CA ILE A 194 -2.56 6.35 -8.11
C ILE A 194 -3.23 6.90 -6.83
N THR A 195 -3.02 6.26 -5.68
CA THR A 195 -3.55 6.71 -4.39
C THR A 195 -3.03 8.07 -3.99
N GLU A 196 -1.75 8.35 -4.28
CA GLU A 196 -1.12 9.65 -4.02
C GLU A 196 -1.52 10.71 -5.07
N PHE A 197 -1.58 10.34 -6.35
CA PHE A 197 -1.82 11.30 -7.44
C PHE A 197 -3.30 11.68 -7.64
N TYR A 198 -4.21 10.71 -7.55
CA TYR A 198 -5.59 10.89 -8.01
C TYR A 198 -6.42 11.88 -7.17
N PRO A 199 -6.31 11.95 -5.82
CA PRO A 199 -7.05 12.93 -5.02
C PRO A 199 -6.77 14.37 -5.44
N ASP A 200 -5.49 14.72 -5.60
CA ASP A 200 -5.04 16.06 -6.01
C ASP A 200 -5.52 16.40 -7.42
N TYR A 201 -5.39 15.44 -8.35
CA TYR A 201 -5.90 15.60 -9.71
C TYR A 201 -7.42 15.80 -9.74
N ALA A 202 -8.17 15.02 -8.96
CA ALA A 202 -9.62 15.13 -8.90
C ALA A 202 -10.07 16.47 -8.28
N ARG A 203 -9.35 16.97 -7.28
CA ARG A 203 -9.58 18.28 -6.66
C ARG A 203 -9.30 19.43 -7.62
N ALA A 204 -8.13 19.44 -8.26
CA ALA A 204 -7.77 20.46 -9.24
C ALA A 204 -8.78 20.51 -10.40
N LYS A 205 -9.21 19.33 -10.89
CA LYS A 205 -10.24 19.24 -11.93
C LYS A 205 -11.61 19.74 -11.48
N TYR A 206 -11.98 19.50 -10.22
CA TYR A 206 -13.25 19.99 -9.66
C TYR A 206 -13.25 21.52 -9.53
N LEU A 207 -12.16 22.11 -9.02
CA LEU A 207 -12.01 23.56 -8.89
C LEU A 207 -11.96 24.28 -10.25
N ALA A 208 -11.27 23.69 -11.23
CA ALA A 208 -11.28 24.21 -12.59
C ALA A 208 -12.70 24.22 -13.21
N ALA A 209 -13.52 23.22 -12.88
CA ALA A 209 -14.90 23.14 -13.35
C ALA A 209 -15.86 24.10 -12.62
N SER A 210 -15.57 24.50 -11.37
CA SER A 210 -16.35 25.49 -10.63
C SER A 210 -16.01 26.95 -11.00
N GLY A 211 -15.00 27.16 -11.85
CA GLY A 211 -14.51 28.50 -12.22
C GLY A 211 -13.63 29.16 -11.14
N GLU A 212 -13.31 28.43 -10.08
CA GLU A 212 -12.37 28.83 -9.02
C GLU A 212 -10.96 28.41 -9.45
N SER A 213 -10.43 29.03 -10.50
CA SER A 213 -9.12 28.68 -11.06
C SER A 213 -7.98 29.24 -10.20
N ALA A 214 -7.21 28.38 -9.53
CA ALA A 214 -5.87 28.72 -9.04
C ALA A 214 -4.91 27.52 -8.89
N GLU A 215 -5.39 26.28 -8.70
CA GLU A 215 -4.48 25.13 -8.54
C GLU A 215 -4.13 24.47 -9.88
N VAL A 216 -2.84 24.42 -10.17
CA VAL A 216 -2.27 23.67 -11.29
C VAL A 216 -2.43 22.18 -11.01
N PRO A 217 -3.01 21.37 -11.92
CA PRO A 217 -3.14 19.93 -11.71
C PRO A 217 -1.75 19.29 -11.56
N PRO A 218 -1.61 18.26 -10.71
CA PRO A 218 -0.35 17.57 -10.52
C PRO A 218 0.17 17.02 -11.85
N SER A 219 1.49 17.09 -12.06
CA SER A 219 2.14 16.51 -13.23
C SER A 219 1.93 14.99 -13.25
N PHE A 220 1.57 14.46 -14.43
CA PHE A 220 1.53 13.01 -14.66
C PHE A 220 2.89 12.33 -14.46
N GLY A 221 3.99 13.09 -14.45
CA GLY A 221 5.32 12.59 -14.06
C GLY A 221 5.34 11.95 -12.66
N LYS A 222 4.52 12.46 -11.72
CA LYS A 222 4.41 11.91 -10.35
C LYS A 222 4.00 10.43 -10.33
N LEU A 223 3.19 9.98 -11.29
CA LEU A 223 2.80 8.58 -11.40
C LEU A 223 3.96 7.64 -11.75
N LEU A 224 5.08 8.19 -12.25
CA LEU A 224 6.24 7.44 -12.70
C LEU A 224 7.46 7.63 -11.79
N ASP A 225 7.36 8.42 -10.72
CA ASP A 225 8.50 8.72 -9.83
C ASP A 225 9.08 7.48 -9.14
N TRP A 226 8.24 6.47 -8.89
CA TRP A 226 8.65 5.18 -8.31
C TRP A 226 9.41 4.29 -9.31
N LEU A 227 9.21 4.48 -10.62
CA LEU A 227 9.66 3.56 -11.66
C LEU A 227 11.20 3.45 -11.75
N PRO A 228 11.98 4.55 -11.74
CA PRO A 228 13.45 4.47 -11.76
C PRO A 228 14.01 3.66 -10.57
N GLY A 229 13.52 3.94 -9.35
CA GLY A 229 13.94 3.24 -8.14
C GLY A 229 13.57 1.76 -8.19
N PHE A 230 12.39 1.45 -8.72
CA PHE A 230 11.94 0.08 -8.90
C PHE A 230 12.79 -0.70 -9.91
N VAL A 231 13.16 -0.10 -11.05
CA VAL A 231 14.05 -0.71 -12.05
C VAL A 231 15.43 -1.01 -11.45
N ILE A 232 15.98 -0.08 -10.65
CA ILE A 232 17.21 -0.32 -9.88
C ILE A 232 17.02 -1.51 -8.93
N GLY A 233 15.90 -1.55 -8.21
CA GLY A 233 15.53 -2.63 -7.30
C GLY A 233 15.49 -4.00 -8.01
N ILE A 234 14.87 -4.09 -9.19
CA ILE A 234 14.86 -5.33 -10.01
C ILE A 234 16.30 -5.75 -10.35
N GLY A 235 17.14 -4.80 -10.78
CA GLY A 235 18.53 -5.08 -11.13
C GLY A 235 19.35 -5.62 -9.95
N ILE A 236 19.22 -5.01 -8.77
CA ILE A 236 19.88 -5.47 -7.54
C ILE A 236 19.33 -6.82 -7.10
N ALA A 237 18.01 -6.94 -6.93
CA ALA A 237 17.37 -8.15 -6.43
C ALA A 237 17.64 -9.33 -7.36
N GLY A 238 17.51 -9.14 -8.68
CA GLY A 238 17.77 -10.18 -9.65
C GLY A 238 19.23 -10.60 -9.73
N TRP A 239 20.17 -9.68 -9.52
CA TRP A 239 21.59 -10.04 -9.44
C TRP A 239 21.92 -10.80 -8.14
N VAL A 240 21.43 -10.31 -6.99
CA VAL A 240 21.71 -10.91 -5.67
C VAL A 240 21.05 -12.28 -5.53
N SER A 241 19.85 -12.47 -6.06
CA SER A 241 19.15 -13.76 -6.04
C SER A 241 19.71 -14.77 -7.05
N GLY A 242 20.54 -14.33 -7.99
CA GLY A 242 21.00 -15.14 -9.12
C GLY A 242 19.94 -15.34 -10.22
N ALA A 243 18.77 -14.70 -10.10
CA ALA A 243 17.71 -14.76 -11.13
C ALA A 243 18.10 -14.06 -12.44
N LEU A 244 19.03 -13.10 -12.38
CA LEU A 244 19.55 -12.38 -13.54
C LEU A 244 21.08 -12.52 -13.62
N ALA A 245 21.60 -12.63 -14.84
CA ALA A 245 23.03 -12.53 -15.07
C ALA A 245 23.53 -11.14 -14.62
N ALA A 246 24.76 -11.08 -14.08
CA ALA A 246 25.33 -9.84 -13.56
C ALA A 246 25.28 -8.68 -14.57
N ALA A 247 25.54 -8.96 -15.86
CA ALA A 247 25.46 -7.97 -16.92
C ALA A 247 24.05 -7.37 -17.06
N VAL A 248 23.00 -8.19 -16.93
CA VAL A 248 21.60 -7.75 -17.00
C VAL A 248 21.23 -6.94 -15.77
N GLY A 249 21.60 -7.41 -14.57
CA GLY A 249 21.37 -6.69 -13.32
C GLY A 249 22.03 -5.30 -13.32
N ILE A 250 23.30 -5.23 -13.72
CA ILE A 250 24.05 -3.96 -13.85
C ILE A 250 23.40 -3.05 -14.90
N ALA A 251 23.00 -3.59 -16.06
CA ALA A 251 22.34 -2.81 -17.10
C ALA A 251 21.04 -2.18 -16.58
N LEU A 252 20.21 -2.92 -15.85
CA LEU A 252 18.99 -2.40 -15.24
C LEU A 252 19.28 -1.29 -14.23
N ILE A 253 20.30 -1.45 -13.38
CA ILE A 253 20.71 -0.42 -12.43
C ILE A 253 21.11 0.87 -13.17
N VAL A 254 21.94 0.76 -14.22
CA VAL A 254 22.36 1.91 -15.02
C VAL A 254 21.17 2.58 -15.71
N VAL A 255 20.27 1.79 -16.32
CA VAL A 255 19.05 2.30 -16.96
C VAL A 255 18.17 3.03 -15.95
N GLY A 256 17.97 2.48 -14.76
CA GLY A 256 17.18 3.11 -13.70
C GLY A 256 17.80 4.42 -13.22
N ILE A 257 19.12 4.49 -13.06
CA ILE A 257 19.83 5.74 -12.72
C ILE A 257 19.63 6.79 -13.81
N LEU A 258 19.84 6.43 -15.08
CA LEU A 258 19.68 7.34 -16.22
C LEU A 258 18.23 7.82 -16.36
N ALA A 259 17.26 6.92 -16.21
CA ALA A 259 15.84 7.27 -16.21
C ALA A 259 15.50 8.24 -15.08
N GLY A 260 16.03 8.03 -13.87
CA GLY A 260 15.83 8.94 -12.74
C GLY A 260 16.41 10.33 -12.99
N VAL A 261 17.60 10.42 -13.59
CA VAL A 261 18.21 11.70 -14.00
C VAL A 261 17.37 12.39 -15.07
N LEU A 262 16.86 11.65 -16.05
CA LEU A 262 16.02 12.18 -17.12
C LEU A 262 14.67 12.70 -16.57
N MET A 263 14.02 11.92 -15.70
CA MET A 263 12.76 12.29 -15.06
C MET A 263 12.89 13.59 -14.29
N ARG A 264 13.96 13.75 -13.48
CA ARG A 264 14.24 15.01 -12.76
C ARG A 264 14.46 16.21 -13.67
N LYS A 265 14.96 15.98 -14.89
CA LYS A 265 15.13 17.05 -15.90
C LYS A 265 13.81 17.42 -16.60
N LEU A 266 12.96 16.43 -16.87
CA LEU A 266 11.68 16.63 -17.57
C LEU A 266 10.59 17.16 -16.63
N PHE A 267 10.64 16.78 -15.35
CA PHE A 267 9.71 17.16 -14.30
C PHE A 267 10.50 17.72 -13.10
N PRO A 268 11.07 18.93 -13.21
CA PRO A 268 11.70 19.58 -12.07
C PRO A 268 10.66 19.79 -10.97
N GLU A 269 10.95 19.35 -9.75
CA GLU A 269 10.14 19.68 -8.57
C GLU A 269 10.11 21.22 -8.43
N GLU A 270 8.92 21.80 -8.30
CA GLU A 270 8.79 23.19 -7.86
C GLU A 270 9.49 23.28 -6.50
N LYS A 271 10.51 24.13 -6.41
CA LYS A 271 11.16 24.41 -5.14
C LYS A 271 10.09 24.96 -4.21
N GLU A 272 9.75 24.23 -3.16
CA GLU A 272 9.12 24.85 -2.00
C GLU A 272 10.04 25.99 -1.57
N GLU A 273 9.59 27.23 -1.78
CA GLU A 273 10.20 28.38 -1.14
C GLU A 273 10.01 28.17 0.36
N THR A 274 11.02 27.61 1.01
CA THR A 274 11.15 27.61 2.46
C THR A 274 11.28 29.06 2.91
N THR A 275 10.15 29.70 3.18
CA THR A 275 10.04 30.91 4.00
C THR A 275 10.00 30.56 5.48
#